data_AF-A0A539ENK2-F1
#
_entry.id   AF-A0A539ENK2-F1
#
_cell.length_a   1.000
_cell.length_b   1.000
_cell.length_c   1.000
_cell.angle_alpha   90.00
_cell.angle_beta   90.00
_cell.angle_gamma   90.00
#
_symmetry.space_group_name_H-M   'P 1'
#
loop_
_entity.id
_entity.type
_entity.pdbx_description
1 polymer ?
#
loop_
_entity_poly.entity_id
_entity_poly.type
_entity_poly.pdbx_seq_one_letter_code
_entity_poly.pdbx_strand_id
1 'polypeptide(L)'
;YVRRSAESHTLSRLAALERSLNDYIQATGKVPTKLTSLVPDYLAEIPDVEMGVKDHKDRSEVRYYPASVIVGGGINGAALGDSGGWGYAYNDKRVIVFIDCTHQRMDGSLWYKARGVF
;
A
#
# COMPACT_ATOMS: atom_id res chain seq x y z
N TYR A 1 -3.02 -21.04 10.74
CA TYR A 1 -1.76 -20.46 11.27
C TYR A 1 -1.04 -19.58 10.25
N VAL A 2 -0.79 -20.04 9.01
CA VAL A 2 -0.04 -19.27 7.99
C VAL A 2 -0.67 -17.92 7.62
N ARG A 3 -1.99 -17.87 7.40
CA ARG A 3 -2.71 -16.64 6.97
C ARG A 3 -2.58 -15.47 7.96
N ARG A 4 -2.63 -15.73 9.27
CA ARG A 4 -2.51 -14.69 10.30
C ARG A 4 -1.12 -14.06 10.31
N SER A 5 -0.08 -14.88 10.15
CA SER A 5 1.32 -14.40 10.11
C SER A 5 1.57 -13.55 8.87
N ALA A 6 1.14 -14.04 7.70
CA ALA A 6 1.24 -13.31 6.44
C ALA A 6 0.52 -11.95 6.50
N GLU A 7 -0.71 -11.93 7.05
CA GLU A 7 -1.45 -10.69 7.23
C GLU A 7 -0.69 -9.71 8.15
N SER A 8 -0.18 -10.19 9.29
CA SER A 8 0.62 -9.36 10.20
C SER A 8 1.89 -8.82 9.53
N HIS A 9 2.58 -9.61 8.70
CA HIS A 9 3.76 -9.17 7.97
C HIS A 9 3.42 -8.07 6.97
N THR A 10 2.38 -8.27 6.15
CA THR A 10 1.93 -7.28 5.17
C THR A 10 1.54 -5.96 5.82
N LEU A 11 0.82 -6.00 6.94
CA LEU A 11 0.44 -4.80 7.68
C LEU A 11 1.67 -4.08 8.27
N SER A 12 2.65 -4.84 8.75
CA SER A 12 3.91 -4.27 9.27
C SER A 12 4.74 -3.63 8.15
N ARG A 13 4.77 -4.24 6.96
CA ARG A 13 5.43 -3.71 5.77
C ARG A 13 4.73 -2.45 5.25
N LEU A 14 3.41 -2.44 5.20
CA LEU A 14 2.62 -1.24 4.89
C LEU A 14 2.97 -0.10 5.85
N ALA A 15 3.06 -0.40 7.15
CA ALA A 15 3.46 0.58 8.16
C ALA A 15 4.87 1.13 7.97
N ALA A 16 5.80 0.33 7.45
CA ALA A 16 7.14 0.78 7.13
C ALA A 16 7.12 1.70 5.89
N LEU A 17 6.38 1.32 4.83
CA LEU A 17 6.22 2.12 3.62
C LEU A 17 5.61 3.51 3.92
N GLU A 18 4.57 3.57 4.75
CA GLU A 18 3.96 4.83 5.19
C GLU A 18 4.96 5.73 5.93
N ARG A 19 5.78 5.15 6.80
CA ARG A 19 6.82 5.90 7.53
C ARG A 19 7.88 6.44 6.58
N SER A 20 8.42 5.62 5.69
CA SER A 20 9.41 6.06 4.70
C SER A 20 8.87 7.14 3.76
N LEU A 21 7.57 7.08 3.39
CA LEU A 21 6.91 8.15 2.63
C LEU A 21 6.84 9.46 3.43
N ASN A 22 6.45 9.38 4.69
CA ASN A 22 6.44 10.56 5.56
C ASN A 22 7.85 11.16 5.70
N ASP A 23 8.86 10.33 5.94
CA ASP A 23 10.25 10.79 6.08
C ASP A 23 10.76 11.48 4.80
N TYR A 24 10.43 10.93 3.62
CA TYR A 24 10.71 11.55 2.33
C TYR A 24 10.05 12.93 2.19
N ILE A 25 8.77 13.04 2.54
CA ILE A 25 8.01 14.30 2.42
C ILE A 25 8.57 15.34 3.38
N GLN A 26 8.89 14.95 4.62
CA GLN A 26 9.46 15.85 5.63
C GLN A 26 10.85 16.35 5.21
N ALA A 27 11.68 15.48 4.65
CA ALA A 27 13.03 15.84 4.22
C ALA A 27 13.06 16.69 2.94
N THR A 28 12.17 16.42 1.98
CA THR A 28 12.21 17.05 0.65
C THR A 28 11.17 18.14 0.43
N GLY A 29 10.12 18.19 1.25
CA GLY A 29 8.94 19.03 1.06
C GLY A 29 8.10 18.65 -0.17
N LYS A 30 8.31 17.47 -0.76
CA LYS A 30 7.66 17.04 -2.00
C LYS A 30 6.91 15.73 -1.83
N VAL A 31 5.73 15.65 -2.45
CA VAL A 31 4.99 14.40 -2.58
C VAL A 31 5.67 13.53 -3.65
N PRO A 32 6.13 12.31 -3.32
CA PRO A 32 6.71 11.42 -4.31
C PRO A 32 5.65 11.00 -5.32
N THR A 33 6.03 10.94 -6.60
CA THR A 33 5.13 10.50 -7.68
C THR A 33 5.15 9.00 -7.88
N LYS A 34 6.17 8.32 -7.35
CA LYS A 34 6.38 6.87 -7.42
C LYS A 34 6.96 6.34 -6.12
N LEU A 35 6.58 5.12 -5.74
CA LEU A 35 7.13 4.47 -4.54
C LEU A 35 8.62 4.14 -4.71
N THR A 36 9.05 3.82 -5.94
CA THR A 36 10.46 3.55 -6.27
C THR A 36 11.38 4.75 -6.03
N SER A 37 10.85 5.98 -5.94
CA SER A 37 11.65 7.17 -5.63
C SER A 37 12.20 7.19 -4.20
N LEU A 38 11.72 6.30 -3.34
CA LEU A 38 12.23 6.12 -1.98
C LEU A 38 13.43 5.16 -1.94
N VAL A 39 13.70 4.42 -3.01
CA VAL A 39 14.79 3.45 -3.08
C VAL A 39 16.02 4.10 -3.72
N PRO A 40 17.24 3.92 -3.17
CA PRO A 40 17.58 3.19 -1.94
C PRO A 40 17.55 4.04 -0.65
N ASP A 41 17.33 5.35 -0.77
CA ASP A 41 17.66 6.32 0.30
C ASP A 41 16.76 6.23 1.54
N TYR A 42 15.47 5.90 1.35
CA TYR A 42 14.44 5.79 2.41
C TYR A 42 13.91 4.36 2.57
N LEU A 43 14.19 3.49 1.60
CA LEU A 43 13.84 2.07 1.57
C LEU A 43 14.96 1.32 0.87
N ALA A 44 15.43 0.21 1.46
CA ALA A 44 16.41 -0.66 0.79
C ALA A 44 15.84 -1.27 -0.50
N GLU A 45 14.59 -1.74 -0.43
CA GLU A 45 13.81 -2.26 -1.55
C GLU A 45 12.31 -2.14 -1.25
N ILE A 46 11.46 -2.36 -2.26
CA ILE A 46 10.01 -2.46 -2.06
C ILE A 46 9.72 -3.87 -1.53
N PRO A 47 9.17 -4.01 -0.31
CA PRO A 47 8.93 -5.32 0.28
C PRO A 47 7.78 -6.05 -0.44
N ASP A 48 7.68 -7.37 -0.33
CA ASP A 48 6.55 -8.10 -0.91
C ASP A 48 5.25 -7.98 -0.09
N VAL A 49 4.10 -8.10 -0.75
CA VAL A 49 2.81 -8.36 -0.10
C VAL A 49 2.64 -9.87 0.11
N GLU A 50 2.36 -10.27 1.35
CA GLU A 50 2.05 -11.64 1.75
C GLU A 50 0.57 -11.71 2.21
N MET A 51 -0.32 -12.29 1.38
CA MET A 51 -1.74 -12.41 1.76
C MET A 51 -2.10 -13.75 2.41
N GLY A 52 -1.21 -14.74 2.35
CA GLY A 52 -1.41 -16.05 2.98
C GLY A 52 -2.64 -16.80 2.48
N VAL A 53 -3.08 -16.52 1.25
CA VAL A 53 -4.17 -17.19 0.54
C VAL A 53 -3.61 -17.94 -0.66
N LYS A 54 -4.11 -19.16 -0.92
CA LYS A 54 -3.57 -20.07 -1.94
C LYS A 54 -3.55 -19.47 -3.36
N ASP A 55 -4.50 -18.57 -3.64
CA ASP A 55 -4.72 -18.02 -4.98
C ASP A 55 -3.92 -16.72 -5.25
N HIS A 56 -3.23 -16.17 -4.24
CA HIS A 56 -2.31 -15.05 -4.42
C HIS A 56 -0.89 -15.46 -4.06
N LYS A 57 0.01 -15.37 -5.06
CA LYS A 57 1.46 -15.41 -4.82
C LYS A 57 1.90 -14.10 -4.17
N ASP A 58 2.98 -14.17 -3.41
CA ASP A 58 3.64 -12.99 -2.88
C ASP A 58 4.10 -12.09 -4.04
N ARG A 59 3.86 -10.79 -3.92
CA ARG A 59 4.14 -9.81 -4.99
C ARG A 59 4.67 -8.51 -4.42
N SER A 60 5.80 -8.04 -4.95
CA SER A 60 6.36 -6.70 -4.73
C SER A 60 5.90 -5.67 -5.77
N GLU A 61 5.12 -6.09 -6.77
CA GLU A 61 4.64 -5.20 -7.82
C GLU A 61 3.79 -4.07 -7.25
N VAL A 62 4.09 -2.84 -7.69
CA VAL A 62 3.34 -1.64 -7.33
C VAL A 62 2.49 -1.22 -8.50
N ARG A 63 1.17 -1.23 -8.31
CA ARG A 63 0.22 -0.70 -9.27
C ARG A 63 -0.08 0.76 -8.97
N TYR A 64 0.17 1.59 -9.97
CA TYR A 64 -0.06 3.03 -9.89
C TYR A 64 -1.48 3.37 -10.35
N TYR A 65 -2.22 4.05 -9.49
CA TYR A 65 -3.59 4.48 -9.73
C TYR A 65 -3.66 6.01 -9.93
N PRO A 66 -4.60 6.49 -10.77
CA PRO A 66 -4.83 7.93 -10.92
C PRO A 66 -5.39 8.52 -9.63
N ALA A 67 -5.19 9.83 -9.41
CA ALA A 67 -5.70 10.56 -8.25
C ALA A 67 -7.21 10.40 -7.99
N SER A 68 -8.00 10.08 -9.03
CA SER A 68 -9.44 9.85 -8.95
C SER A 68 -9.84 8.65 -8.09
N VAL A 69 -8.92 7.72 -7.77
CA VAL A 69 -9.21 6.64 -6.82
C VAL A 69 -9.23 7.12 -5.37
N ILE A 70 -8.69 8.31 -5.09
CA ILE A 70 -8.68 8.91 -3.76
C ILE A 70 -10.03 9.60 -3.52
N VAL A 71 -10.88 9.01 -2.68
CA VAL A 71 -12.24 9.50 -2.38
C VAL A 71 -12.45 9.59 -0.88
N GLY A 72 -12.92 10.74 -0.39
CA GLY A 72 -13.26 10.92 1.02
C GLY A 72 -12.08 10.75 1.98
N GLY A 73 -10.86 10.98 1.50
CA GLY A 73 -9.64 10.69 2.26
C GLY A 73 -9.43 9.21 2.46
N GLY A 74 -9.70 8.38 1.44
CA GLY A 74 -9.32 6.97 1.35
C GLY A 74 -9.37 6.47 -0.08
N ILE A 75 -9.34 5.15 -0.27
CA ILE A 75 -9.31 4.52 -1.60
C ILE A 75 -10.69 4.00 -1.99
N ASN A 76 -11.13 4.33 -3.21
CA ASN A 76 -12.32 3.75 -3.81
C ASN A 76 -12.03 2.32 -4.30
N GLY A 77 -12.47 1.33 -3.52
CA GLY A 77 -12.31 -0.09 -3.85
C GLY A 77 -12.88 -0.52 -5.20
N ALA A 78 -13.89 0.17 -5.73
CA ALA A 78 -14.51 -0.16 -7.03
C ALA A 78 -13.61 0.16 -8.24
N ALA A 79 -12.58 0.98 -8.04
CA ALA A 79 -11.61 1.33 -9.08
C ALA A 79 -10.34 0.45 -9.05
N LEU A 80 -10.28 -0.51 -8.13
CA LEU A 80 -9.12 -1.38 -7.94
C LEU A 80 -9.17 -2.56 -8.90
N GLY A 81 -7.99 -2.98 -9.33
CA GLY A 81 -7.82 -4.14 -10.18
C GLY A 81 -7.49 -5.43 -9.43
N ASP A 82 -7.51 -5.41 -8.09
CA ASP A 82 -7.48 -6.60 -7.22
C ASP A 82 -6.26 -7.51 -7.43
N SER A 83 -5.08 -6.91 -7.66
CA SER A 83 -3.86 -7.65 -7.99
C SER A 83 -3.28 -8.46 -6.82
N GLY A 84 -3.59 -8.09 -5.58
CA GLY A 84 -2.97 -8.63 -4.38
C GLY A 84 -1.56 -8.11 -4.10
N GLY A 85 -1.10 -7.10 -4.83
CA GLY A 85 0.17 -6.39 -4.60
C GLY A 85 -0.02 -5.02 -3.93
N TRP A 86 0.96 -4.14 -4.07
CA TRP A 86 0.85 -2.77 -3.58
C TRP A 86 0.05 -1.91 -4.55
N GLY A 87 -0.83 -1.08 -4.01
CA GLY A 87 -1.45 0.04 -4.71
C GLY A 87 -0.81 1.35 -4.28
N TYR A 88 -0.64 2.26 -5.23
CA TYR A 88 -0.10 3.59 -4.99
C TYR A 88 -0.92 4.65 -5.72
N ALA A 89 -1.39 5.65 -4.99
CA ALA A 89 -2.07 6.80 -5.56
C ALA A 89 -1.56 8.08 -4.89
N TYR A 90 -1.40 9.13 -5.68
CA TYR A 90 -1.01 10.44 -5.15
C TYR A 90 -1.79 11.56 -5.85
N ASN A 91 -1.84 12.71 -5.20
CA ASN A 91 -2.23 13.99 -5.77
C ASN A 91 -1.36 15.09 -5.15
N ASP A 92 -1.61 16.35 -5.50
CA ASP A 92 -0.81 17.48 -5.02
C ASP A 92 -0.84 17.67 -3.49
N LYS A 93 -1.77 17.03 -2.79
CA LYS A 93 -1.99 17.18 -1.34
C LYS A 93 -1.55 15.98 -0.52
N ARG A 94 -1.52 14.78 -1.10
CA ARG A 94 -1.26 13.53 -0.36
C ARG A 94 -0.80 12.39 -1.25
N VAL A 95 -0.25 11.38 -0.60
CA VAL A 95 0.10 10.09 -1.18
C VAL A 95 -0.47 8.98 -0.29
N ILE A 96 -1.02 7.95 -0.92
CA ILE A 96 -1.56 6.78 -0.25
C ILE A 96 -0.93 5.54 -0.88
N VAL A 97 -0.23 4.78 -0.04
CA VAL A 97 0.15 3.39 -0.32
C VAL A 97 -0.86 2.47 0.36
N PHE A 98 -1.29 1.42 -0.32
CA PHE A 98 -2.33 0.50 0.16
C PHE A 98 -2.12 -0.91 -0.42
N ILE A 99 -2.89 -1.89 0.04
CA ILE A 99 -2.92 -3.22 -0.59
C ILE A 99 -3.98 -3.18 -1.69
N ASP A 100 -3.59 -3.44 -2.94
CA ASP A 100 -4.50 -3.53 -4.09
C ASP A 100 -5.29 -4.84 -4.05
N CYS A 101 -6.19 -4.95 -3.08
CA CYS A 101 -7.02 -6.11 -2.85
C CYS A 101 -8.36 -5.72 -2.23
N THR A 102 -9.43 -6.26 -2.78
CA THR A 102 -10.83 -6.06 -2.38
C THR A 102 -11.34 -7.18 -1.48
N HIS A 103 -10.54 -8.21 -1.22
CA HIS A 103 -10.90 -9.29 -0.30
C HIS A 103 -10.88 -8.85 1.17
N GLN A 104 -11.58 -9.61 2.00
CA GLN A 104 -11.59 -9.42 3.44
C GLN A 104 -10.33 -10.00 4.12
N ARG A 105 -9.81 -9.21 5.05
CA ARG A 105 -8.86 -9.59 6.09
C ARG A 105 -9.50 -10.52 7.12
N MET A 106 -8.69 -11.10 8.00
CA MET A 106 -9.18 -11.97 9.07
C MET A 106 -10.12 -11.26 10.06
N ASP A 107 -10.04 -9.94 10.19
CA ASP A 107 -10.91 -9.13 11.06
C ASP A 107 -12.23 -8.70 10.38
N GLY A 108 -12.49 -9.14 9.14
CA GLY A 108 -13.69 -8.82 8.36
C GLY A 108 -13.63 -7.49 7.58
N SER A 109 -12.58 -6.69 7.78
CA SER A 109 -12.37 -5.46 7.01
C SER A 109 -11.67 -5.73 5.66
N LEU A 110 -11.71 -4.78 4.74
CA LEU A 110 -11.15 -4.94 3.40
C LEU A 110 -9.67 -4.56 3.37
N TRP A 111 -8.87 -5.29 2.58
CA TRP A 111 -7.42 -5.06 2.48
C TRP A 111 -7.02 -3.64 2.10
N TYR A 112 -7.67 -3.03 1.11
CA TYR A 112 -7.41 -1.63 0.73
C TYR A 112 -7.78 -0.60 1.83
N LYS A 113 -8.49 -1.02 2.89
CA LYS A 113 -8.84 -0.20 4.05
C LYS A 113 -7.97 -0.47 5.27
N ALA A 114 -6.94 -1.32 5.13
CA ALA A 114 -6.18 -1.83 6.26
C ALA A 114 -5.49 -0.75 7.10
N ARG A 115 -5.20 0.44 6.53
CA ARG A 115 -4.74 1.63 7.26
C ARG A 115 -5.36 2.91 6.72
N GLY A 116 -5.62 3.82 7.66
CA GLY A 116 -6.19 5.14 7.42
C GLY A 116 -5.12 6.13 6.99
N VAL A 117 -4.96 6.24 5.67
CA VAL A 117 -4.85 7.48 4.88
C VAL A 117 -4.20 8.68 5.58
N PHE A 118 -3.02 9.05 5.08
CA PHE A 118 -2.47 10.40 5.22
C PHE A 118 -3.03 11.33 4.12
#